data_AF-A0A7C8ZSR4-F1
#
_entry.id   AF-A0A7C8ZSR4-F1
#
_cell.length_a   1.000
_cell.length_b   1.000
_cell.length_c   1.000
_cell.angle_alpha   90.00
_cell.angle_beta   90.00
_cell.angle_gamma   90.00
#
_symmetry.space_group_name_H-M   'P 1'
#
loop_
_entity.id
_entity.type
_entity.pdbx_description
1 polymer ?
#
loop_
_entity_poly.entity_id
_entity_poly.type
_entity_poly.pdbx_seq_one_letter_code
_entity_poly.pdbx_strand_id
1 'polypeptide(L)'
;NAYDVIDSKWAVALDRSDKAGKLLAEVLLEGQHGNRPVTLIGFSLGARLVFKCLQHLAETGENGGLVERVVLLGAPVSLKDEKWILARKVVPGRFINAYSTIDWTLGVVFRASLASKGLAGIQPADVPG
;
A
#
# COMPACT_ATOMS: atom_id res chain seq x y z
N ASN A 1 -6.98 12.37 25.79
CA ASN A 1 -8.23 12.38 25.00
C ASN A 1 -8.35 11.04 24.28
N ALA A 2 -9.54 10.44 24.09
CA ALA A 2 -9.65 9.11 23.44
C ALA A 2 -9.09 9.09 22.00
N TYR A 3 -9.15 10.25 21.33
CA TYR A 3 -8.59 10.49 20.00
C TYR A 3 -7.06 10.33 19.95
N ASP A 4 -6.31 10.83 20.94
CA ASP A 4 -4.83 10.70 20.97
C ASP A 4 -4.36 9.24 21.06
N VAL A 5 -5.12 8.40 21.75
CA VAL A 5 -4.83 6.95 21.88
C VAL A 5 -5.12 6.20 20.59
N ILE A 6 -6.16 6.61 19.86
CA ILE A 6 -6.50 6.05 18.55
C ILE A 6 -5.42 6.44 17.53
N ASP A 7 -5.04 7.71 17.49
CA ASP A 7 -4.02 8.22 16.57
C ASP A 7 -2.66 7.55 16.82
N SER A 8 -2.25 7.39 18.08
CA SER A 8 -1.00 6.71 18.43
C SER A 8 -0.99 5.22 18.06
N LYS A 9 -2.09 4.49 18.34
CA LYS A 9 -2.20 3.07 17.93
C LYS A 9 -2.22 2.91 16.41
N TRP A 10 -2.90 3.83 15.72
CA TRP A 10 -2.94 3.86 14.26
C TRP A 10 -1.57 4.13 13.66
N ALA A 11 -0.83 5.12 14.18
CA ALA A 11 0.53 5.41 13.76
C ALA A 11 1.46 4.19 13.93
N VAL A 12 1.37 3.48 15.06
CA VAL A 12 2.10 2.22 15.27
C VAL A 12 1.70 1.15 14.25
N ALA A 13 0.42 1.05 13.92
CA ALA A 13 -0.06 0.08 12.95
C ALA A 13 0.41 0.40 11.51
N LEU A 14 0.47 1.69 11.14
CA LEU A 14 1.06 2.16 9.88
C LEU A 14 2.56 1.81 9.82
N ASP A 15 3.32 2.13 10.87
CA ASP A 15 4.76 1.81 10.96
C ASP A 15 5.03 0.30 10.84
N ARG A 16 4.24 -0.52 11.53
CA ARG A 16 4.34 -1.98 11.44
C ARG A 16 4.02 -2.50 10.04
N SER A 17 3.01 -1.91 9.39
CA SER A 17 2.65 -2.27 8.01
C SER A 17 3.77 -1.92 7.03
N ASP A 18 4.44 -0.78 7.23
CA ASP A 18 5.57 -0.36 6.40
C ASP A 18 6.76 -1.31 6.56
N LYS A 19 7.09 -1.69 7.80
CA LYS A 19 8.16 -2.66 8.10
C LYS A 19 7.84 -4.04 7.53
N ALA A 20 6.61 -4.52 7.72
CA ALA A 20 6.18 -5.81 7.17
C ALA A 20 6.18 -5.83 5.63
N GLY A 21 5.91 -4.69 4.98
CA GLY A 21 6.00 -4.57 3.52
C GLY A 21 7.43 -4.77 3.02
N LYS A 22 8.41 -4.20 3.71
CA LYS A 22 9.84 -4.42 3.40
C LYS A 22 10.24 -5.88 3.57
N LEU A 23 9.86 -6.50 4.69
CA LEU A 23 10.13 -7.92 4.93
C LEU A 23 9.49 -8.82 3.88
N LEU A 24 8.26 -8.52 3.44
CA LEU A 24 7.62 -9.26 2.36
C LEU A 24 8.41 -9.14 1.05
N ALA A 25 8.89 -7.94 0.73
CA ALA A 25 9.72 -7.73 -0.45
C ALA A 25 11.03 -8.53 -0.38
N GLU A 26 11.70 -8.54 0.78
CA GLU A 26 12.90 -9.36 1.01
C GLU A 26 12.61 -10.85 0.79
N VAL A 27 11.52 -11.39 1.36
CA VAL A 27 11.12 -12.80 1.15
C VAL A 27 10.81 -13.11 -0.32
N LEU A 28 10.22 -12.16 -1.05
CA LEU A 28 9.97 -12.33 -2.48
C LEU A 28 11.29 -12.32 -3.28
N LEU A 29 12.24 -11.46 -2.93
CA LEU A 29 13.56 -11.39 -3.56
C LEU A 29 14.39 -12.66 -3.28
N GLU A 30 14.25 -13.25 -2.09
CA GLU A 30 14.88 -14.52 -1.74
C GLU A 30 14.34 -15.72 -2.53
N GLY A 31 13.22 -15.56 -3.24
CA GLY A 31 12.70 -16.59 -4.14
C GLY A 31 12.24 -17.88 -3.46
N GLN A 32 11.96 -17.86 -2.15
CA GLN A 32 11.56 -19.05 -1.39
C GLN A 32 10.24 -19.67 -1.88
N HIS A 33 9.44 -18.90 -2.61
CA HIS A 33 8.18 -19.31 -3.24
C HIS A 33 8.36 -19.89 -4.65
N GLY A 34 9.61 -20.02 -5.11
CA GLY A 34 9.96 -20.42 -6.48
C GLY A 34 9.90 -19.27 -7.49
N ASN A 35 9.97 -19.60 -8.77
CA ASN A 35 10.08 -18.62 -9.86
C ASN A 35 8.72 -18.16 -10.43
N ARG A 36 7.60 -18.54 -9.81
CA ARG A 36 6.28 -18.22 -10.33
C ARG A 36 5.85 -16.82 -9.83
N PRO A 37 5.45 -15.90 -10.72
CA PRO A 37 4.95 -14.60 -10.32
C PRO A 37 3.76 -14.69 -9.36
N VAL A 38 3.74 -13.85 -8.32
CA VAL A 38 2.69 -13.82 -7.31
C VAL A 38 1.61 -12.79 -7.61
N THR A 39 0.42 -12.98 -7.05
CA THR A 39 -0.64 -11.96 -6.99
C THR A 39 -0.81 -11.51 -5.55
N LEU A 40 -0.69 -10.21 -5.30
CA LEU A 40 -0.83 -9.63 -3.97
C LEU A 40 -2.19 -8.95 -3.82
N ILE A 41 -2.89 -9.26 -2.74
CA ILE A 41 -4.17 -8.66 -2.38
C ILE A 41 -4.06 -8.14 -0.96
N GLY A 42 -4.37 -6.86 -0.76
CA GLY A 42 -4.30 -6.22 0.54
C GLY A 42 -5.57 -5.45 0.85
N PHE A 43 -6.03 -5.55 2.10
CA PHE A 43 -7.15 -4.78 2.63
C PHE A 43 -6.69 -3.90 3.80
N SER A 44 -7.13 -2.64 3.83
CA SER A 44 -6.79 -1.68 4.88
C SER A 44 -5.27 -1.57 5.07
N LEU A 45 -4.76 -1.77 6.28
CA LEU A 45 -3.33 -1.79 6.59
C LEU A 45 -2.55 -2.84 5.77
N GLY A 46 -3.18 -3.97 5.41
CA GLY A 46 -2.60 -4.94 4.50
C GLY A 46 -2.40 -4.40 3.08
N ALA A 47 -3.28 -3.49 2.62
CA ALA A 47 -3.09 -2.80 1.36
C ALA A 47 -1.88 -1.85 1.41
N ARG A 48 -1.67 -1.16 2.54
CA ARG A 48 -0.47 -0.34 2.77
C ARG A 48 0.80 -1.20 2.80
N LEU A 49 0.76 -2.35 3.47
CA LEU A 49 1.85 -3.33 3.47
C LEU A 49 2.22 -3.76 2.05
N VAL A 50 1.23 -4.18 1.25
CA VAL A 50 1.47 -4.56 -0.16
C VAL A 50 2.07 -3.39 -0.93
N PHE A 51 1.54 -2.18 -0.78
CA PHE A 51 2.07 -1.00 -1.47
C PHE A 51 3.55 -0.73 -1.09
N LYS A 52 3.90 -0.84 0.19
CA LYS A 52 5.27 -0.65 0.69
C LYS A 52 6.23 -1.74 0.21
N CYS A 53 5.74 -2.97 0.09
CA CYS A 53 6.47 -4.06 -0.56
C CYS A 53 6.83 -3.69 -2.01
N LEU A 54 5.88 -3.20 -2.80
CA LEU A 54 6.13 -2.80 -4.20
C LEU A 54 7.13 -1.64 -4.31
N GLN A 55 7.04 -0.65 -3.41
CA GLN A 55 8.02 0.43 -3.36
C GLN A 55 9.43 -0.10 -3.10
N HIS A 56 9.56 -1.04 -2.17
CA HIS A 56 10.87 -1.62 -1.85
C HIS A 56 11.44 -2.42 -3.02
N LEU A 57 10.61 -3.25 -3.69
CA LEU A 57 11.01 -3.96 -4.91
C LEU A 57 11.45 -2.99 -6.03
N ALA A 58 10.80 -1.84 -6.15
CA ALA A 58 11.18 -0.83 -7.14
C ALA A 58 12.53 -0.16 -6.82
N GLU A 59 12.88 -0.05 -5.54
CA GLU A 59 14.16 0.52 -5.09
C GLU A 59 15.33 -0.45 -5.29
N THR A 60 15.10 -1.76 -5.21
CA THR A 60 16.15 -2.78 -5.44
C THR A 60 16.48 -2.98 -6.92
N GLY A 61 15.70 -2.39 -7.84
CA GLY A 61 15.95 -2.44 -9.29
C GLY A 61 15.41 -3.69 -9.97
N GLU A 62 14.75 -4.59 -9.23
CA GLU A 62 14.04 -5.76 -9.76
C GLU A 62 12.72 -5.30 -10.39
N ASN A 63 12.76 -5.07 -11.70
CA ASN A 63 11.73 -4.34 -12.43
C ASN A 63 10.72 -5.21 -13.19
N GLY A 64 10.65 -6.51 -12.93
CA GLY A 64 9.57 -7.30 -13.52
C GLY A 64 9.63 -8.79 -13.22
N GLY A 65 8.46 -9.35 -12.90
CA GLY A 65 8.24 -10.80 -12.90
C GLY A 65 7.98 -11.42 -11.53
N LEU A 66 8.35 -10.75 -10.42
CA LEU A 66 8.02 -11.29 -9.09
C LEU A 66 6.54 -11.10 -8.74
N VAL A 67 6.00 -9.90 -8.94
CA VAL A 67 4.58 -9.59 -8.65
C VAL A 67 3.85 -9.29 -9.95
N GLU A 68 2.96 -10.19 -10.36
CA GLU A 68 2.22 -10.06 -11.62
C GLU A 68 0.98 -9.17 -11.48
N ARG A 69 0.25 -9.26 -10.37
CA ARG A 69 -1.01 -8.52 -10.16
C ARG A 69 -1.14 -8.02 -8.74
N VAL A 70 -1.82 -6.89 -8.60
CA VAL A 70 -2.07 -6.25 -7.30
C VAL A 70 -3.53 -5.81 -7.20
N VAL A 71 -4.13 -6.07 -6.04
CA VAL A 71 -5.43 -5.51 -5.65
C VAL A 71 -5.31 -4.88 -4.27
N LEU A 72 -5.52 -3.57 -4.20
CA LEU A 72 -5.58 -2.79 -2.97
C LEU A 72 -7.02 -2.44 -2.67
N LEU A 73 -7.47 -2.69 -1.44
CA LEU A 73 -8.83 -2.42 -0.99
C LEU A 73 -8.78 -1.49 0.22
N GLY A 74 -9.37 -0.30 0.12
CA GLY A 74 -9.46 0.65 1.25
C GLY A 74 -8.07 1.07 1.77
N ALA A 75 -7.13 1.35 0.86
CA ALA A 75 -5.73 1.54 1.21
C ALA A 75 -5.44 2.86 1.96
N PRO A 76 -4.86 2.82 3.18
CA PRO A 76 -4.37 4.00 3.89
C PRO A 76 -3.00 4.43 3.35
N VAL A 77 -2.96 4.74 2.06
CA VAL A 77 -1.76 5.16 1.32
C VAL A 77 -2.01 6.57 0.78
N SER A 78 -1.08 7.48 1.07
CA SER A 78 -1.14 8.87 0.59
C SER A 78 -1.01 8.90 -0.92
N LEU A 79 -1.83 9.68 -1.61
CA LEU A 79 -1.72 9.82 -3.08
C LEU A 79 -0.64 10.82 -3.47
N LYS A 80 -0.35 11.82 -2.62
CA LYS A 80 0.62 12.88 -2.92
C LYS A 80 2.03 12.57 -2.45
N ASP A 81 2.18 11.95 -1.27
CA ASP A 81 3.50 11.76 -0.65
C ASP A 81 4.20 10.47 -1.15
N GLU A 82 3.44 9.55 -1.74
CA GLU A 82 3.92 8.22 -2.07
C GLU A 82 4.24 8.08 -3.56
N LYS A 83 5.25 7.25 -3.85
CA LYS A 83 5.75 7.04 -5.21
C LYS A 83 4.96 5.98 -5.95
N TRP A 84 3.68 6.26 -6.24
CA TRP A 84 2.79 5.33 -6.95
C TRP A 84 3.31 4.88 -8.31
N ILE A 85 4.00 5.76 -9.04
CA ILE A 85 4.60 5.43 -10.33
C ILE A 85 5.66 4.32 -10.19
N LEU A 86 6.44 4.32 -9.11
CA LEU A 86 7.42 3.26 -8.87
C LEU A 86 6.75 1.94 -8.53
N ALA A 87 5.73 1.97 -7.67
CA ALA A 87 4.94 0.78 -7.35
C ALA A 87 4.21 0.22 -8.59
N ARG A 88 3.73 1.07 -9.49
CA ARG A 88 3.10 0.65 -10.74
C ARG A 88 4.09 -0.03 -11.69
N LYS A 89 5.32 0.47 -11.79
CA LYS A 89 6.36 -0.04 -12.70
C LYS A 89 6.75 -1.50 -12.43
N VAL A 90 6.73 -1.94 -11.17
CA VAL A 90 7.14 -3.31 -10.81
C VAL A 90 6.05 -4.37 -11.01
N VAL A 91 4.83 -3.96 -11.36
CA VAL A 91 3.69 -4.86 -11.59
C VAL A 91 3.37 -4.87 -13.09
N PRO A 92 3.82 -5.85 -13.89
CA PRO A 92 3.54 -5.84 -15.32
C PRO A 92 2.05 -6.02 -15.65
N GLY A 93 1.30 -6.72 -14.81
CA GLY A 93 -0.12 -6.97 -15.00
C GLY A 93 -1.04 -5.92 -14.36
N ARG A 94 -2.25 -6.37 -13.98
CA ARG A 94 -3.29 -5.47 -13.45
C ARG A 94 -2.93 -4.96 -12.06
N PHE A 95 -2.98 -3.64 -11.89
CA PHE A 95 -2.91 -2.95 -10.60
C PHE A 95 -4.26 -2.30 -10.32
N ILE A 96 -5.00 -2.85 -9.35
CA ILE A 96 -6.35 -2.37 -9.00
C ILE A 96 -6.30 -1.67 -7.64
N ASN A 97 -6.81 -0.44 -7.58
CA ASN A 97 -7.10 0.26 -6.33
C ASN A 97 -8.62 0.41 -6.18
N ALA A 98 -9.23 -0.39 -5.31
CA ALA A 98 -10.63 -0.25 -4.94
C ALA A 98 -10.77 0.66 -3.73
N TYR A 99 -11.64 1.66 -3.86
CA TYR A 99 -11.86 2.68 -2.87
C TYR A 99 -13.35 2.81 -2.55
N SER A 100 -13.66 3.37 -1.38
CA SER A 100 -15.02 3.71 -0.97
C SER A 100 -15.05 5.14 -0.47
N THR A 101 -15.86 6.00 -1.10
CA THR A 101 -16.04 7.39 -0.69
C THR A 101 -16.74 7.53 0.67
N ILE A 102 -17.30 6.43 1.20
CA ILE A 102 -17.99 6.35 2.49
C ILE A 102 -17.24 5.48 3.51
N ASP A 103 -15.96 5.19 3.28
CA ASP A 103 -15.15 4.50 4.29
C ASP A 103 -15.00 5.39 5.53
N TRP A 104 -15.80 5.09 6.55
CA TRP A 104 -15.86 5.86 7.78
C TRP A 104 -14.62 5.64 8.66
N THR A 105 -13.93 4.51 8.52
CA THR A 105 -12.70 4.22 9.26
C THR A 105 -11.60 5.17 8.81
N LEU A 106 -11.35 5.24 7.50
CA LEU A 106 -10.42 6.23 6.94
C LEU A 106 -10.96 7.65 7.12
N GLY A 107 -12.27 7.84 6.96
CA GLY A 107 -12.93 9.13 7.16
C GLY A 107 -12.73 9.71 8.56
N VAL A 108 -12.76 8.91 9.63
CA VAL A 108 -12.58 9.37 11.02
C VAL A 108 -11.10 9.47 11.37
N VAL A 109 -10.32 8.43 11.06
CA VAL A 109 -8.91 8.34 11.46
C VAL A 109 -8.04 9.32 10.67
N PHE A 110 -8.34 9.59 9.39
CA PHE A 110 -7.57 10.53 8.59
C PHE A 110 -8.16 11.94 8.47
N ARG A 111 -9.46 12.18 8.74
CA ARG A 111 -9.94 13.58 8.85
C ARG A 111 -9.39 14.29 10.09
N ALA A 112 -9.09 13.56 11.16
CA ALA A 112 -8.47 14.15 12.34
C ALA A 112 -6.97 14.49 12.14
N SER A 113 -6.23 13.69 11.36
CA SER A 113 -4.77 13.87 11.24
C SER A 113 -4.27 14.52 9.94
N LEU A 114 -5.00 14.50 8.81
CA LEU A 114 -4.44 14.89 7.51
C LEU A 114 -5.49 15.52 6.56
N ALA A 115 -5.83 16.79 6.82
CA ALA A 115 -6.80 17.55 6.03
C ALA A 115 -6.37 17.92 4.57
N SER A 116 -5.27 17.38 4.00
CA SER A 116 -4.76 17.90 2.70
C SER A 116 -4.12 16.89 1.73
N LYS A 117 -3.99 15.61 2.09
CA LYS A 117 -3.09 14.69 1.35
C LYS A 117 -3.74 13.66 0.45
N GLY A 118 -5.04 13.38 0.62
CA GLY A 118 -5.80 12.41 -0.18
C GLY A 118 -5.32 10.97 0.03
N LEU A 119 -6.26 10.02 0.16
CA LEU A 119 -5.93 8.61 0.37
C LEU A 119 -6.51 7.73 -0.72
N ALA A 120 -5.72 6.76 -1.16
CA ALA A 120 -6.14 5.81 -2.18
C ALA A 120 -7.37 4.98 -1.77
N GLY A 121 -7.63 4.81 -0.46
CA GLY A 121 -8.80 4.08 0.03
C GLY A 121 -10.14 4.81 -0.07
N ILE A 122 -10.16 6.13 -0.28
CA ILE A 122 -11.39 6.94 -0.30
C ILE A 122 -11.62 7.74 -1.59
N GLN A 123 -10.67 7.70 -2.52
CA GLN A 123 -10.71 8.42 -3.78
C GLN A 123 -9.88 7.68 -4.83
N PRO A 124 -10.14 7.94 -6.14
CA PRO A 124 -9.36 7.30 -7.20
C PRO A 124 -7.88 7.70 -7.15
N ALA A 125 -7.03 6.76 -7.54
CA ALA A 125 -5.60 6.98 -7.77
C ALA A 125 -5.39 7.15 -9.28
N ASP A 126 -5.07 8.38 -9.72
CA ASP A 126 -4.81 8.68 -11.13
C ASP A 126 -3.32 8.51 -11.43
N VAL A 127 -2.93 7.27 -11.73
CA VAL A 127 -1.54 6.88 -11.98
C VAL A 127 -1.49 6.21 -13.35
N PRO A 128 -0.74 6.74 -14.33
CA PRO A 128 -0.66 6.14 -15.65
C PRO A 128 -0.05 4.73 -15.64
N GLY A 129 -0.63 3.82 -16.42
CA GLY A 129 -0.09 2.49 -16.70
C GLY A 129 -1.09 1.34 -16.51
#